data_AF-A0A920LFQ4-F1
#
_entry.id   AF-A0A920LFQ4-F1
#
_cell.length_a   1.000
_cell.length_b   1.000
_cell.length_c   1.000
_cell.angle_alpha   90.00
_cell.angle_beta   90.00
_cell.angle_gamma   90.00
#
_symmetry.space_group_name_H-M   'P 1'
#
loop_
_entity.id
_entity.type
_entity.pdbx_description
1 polymer ?
#
loop_
_entity_poly.entity_id
_entity_poly.type
_entity_poly.pdbx_seq_one_letter_code
_entity_poly.pdbx_strand_id
1 'polypeptide(L)' 'MDLFTYCDRIKDMVIRGGENIACPEVENAIYKHPDVLEACVFGIPDERLGEVLCSAIYLKEDSKFI' A
#
# COMPACT_ATOMS: atom_id res chain seq x y z
N MET A 1 -11.70 -14.19 13.84
CA MET A 1 -11.66 -12.94 13.06
C MET A 1 -10.55 -12.14 13.68
N ASP A 2 -9.33 -12.52 13.31
CA ASP A 2 -8.11 -11.96 13.90
C ASP A 2 -8.05 -10.51 13.43
N LEU A 3 -8.47 -9.64 14.33
CA LEU A 3 -8.34 -8.21 14.22
C LEU A 3 -6.84 -7.96 14.05
N PHE A 4 -6.41 -7.65 12.82
CA PHE A 4 -5.07 -7.18 12.55
C PHE A 4 -4.82 -5.98 13.45
N THR A 5 -4.08 -6.20 14.52
CA THR A 5 -3.70 -5.17 15.47
C THR A 5 -2.98 -4.10 14.66
N TYR A 6 -3.46 -2.85 14.78
CA TYR A 6 -2.83 -1.65 14.23
C TYR A 6 -1.39 -1.57 14.75
N CYS A 7 -0.48 -2.22 14.04
CA CYS A 7 0.94 -1.95 14.10
C CYS A 7 1.09 -0.76 13.16
N ASP A 8 0.81 0.42 13.70
CA ASP A 8 1.24 1.69 13.11
C ASP A 8 2.66 1.45 12.63
N ARG A 9 2.90 1.49 11.32
CA ARG A 9 4.29 1.39 10.87
C ARG A 9 4.98 2.58 11.50
N ILE A 10 6.18 2.36 12.01
CA ILE A 10 6.98 3.43 12.64
C ILE A 10 7.07 4.68 11.72
N LYS A 11 6.86 4.50 10.40
CA LYS A 11 6.50 5.56 9.45
C LYS A 11 5.43 5.10 8.46
N ASP A 12 4.35 5.86 8.29
CA ASP A 12 3.37 5.72 7.19
C ASP A 12 3.80 6.51 5.94
N MET A 13 5.06 6.35 5.57
CA MET A 13 5.69 7.10 4.50
C MET A 13 6.78 6.26 3.84
N VAL A 14 6.83 6.30 2.51
CA VAL A 14 7.90 5.70 1.70
C VAL A 14 8.80 6.81 1.18
N ILE A 15 10.11 6.67 1.35
CA ILE A 15 11.10 7.64 0.87
C ILE A 15 11.76 7.08 -0.39
N ARG A 16 11.30 7.53 -1.55
CA ARG A 16 11.78 7.05 -2.85
C ARG A 16 12.58 8.13 -3.56
N GLY A 17 13.89 7.93 -3.67
CA GLY A 17 14.77 8.83 -4.42
C GLY A 17 14.80 10.26 -3.87
N GLY A 18 14.57 10.42 -2.56
CA GLY A 18 14.46 11.72 -1.89
C GLY A 18 13.05 12.30 -1.80
N GLU A 19 12.06 11.65 -2.42
CA GLU A 19 10.65 12.06 -2.37
C GLU A 19 9.89 11.31 -1.28
N ASN A 20 9.06 12.04 -0.53
CA ASN A 20 8.20 11.48 0.51
C ASN A 20 6.84 11.13 -0.07
N ILE A 21 6.47 9.85 -0.03
CA ILE A 21 5.18 9.36 -0.52
C ILE A 21 4.35 8.89 0.68
N ALA A 22 3.18 9.51 0.89
CA ALA A 22 2.26 9.12 1.94
C ALA A 22 1.51 7.84 1.54
N CYS A 23 1.72 6.75 2.29
CA CYS A 23 1.02 5.48 2.03
C CYS A 23 -0.51 5.62 2.02
N PRO A 24 -1.14 6.36 2.98
CA PRO A 24 -2.60 6.49 3.02
C PRO A 24 -3.18 7.19 1.78
N GLU A 25 -2.45 8.11 1.15
CA GLU A 25 -2.92 8.77 -0.08
C GLU A 25 -2.97 7.80 -1.25
N VAL A 26 -1.95 6.93 -1.37
CA VAL A 26 -1.91 5.90 -2.39
C VAL A 26 -2.98 4.84 -2.12
N GLU A 27 -3.14 4.41 -0.88
CA GLU A 27 -4.21 3.48 -0.48
C GLU A 27 -5.58 4.05 -0.85
N ASN A 28 -5.85 5.31 -0.48
CA ASN A 28 -7.08 6.01 -0.85
C ASN A 28 -7.28 6.12 -2.37
N ALA A 29 -6.21 6.22 -3.16
CA ALA A 29 -6.30 6.17 -4.61
C ALA A 29 -6.65 4.76 -5.12
N ILE A 30 -6.03 3.71 -4.56
CA ILE A 30 -6.31 2.31 -4.89
C ILE A 30 -7.75 1.94 -4.52
N TYR A 31 -8.26 2.38 -3.36
CA TYR A 31 -9.63 2.16 -2.90
C TYR A 31 -10.71 2.74 -3.81
N LYS A 32 -10.37 3.65 -4.74
CA LYS A 32 -11.32 4.14 -5.74
C LYS A 32 -11.62 3.11 -6.83
N HIS A 33 -10.80 2.06 -6.96
CA HIS A 33 -11.04 1.01 -7.93
C HIS A 33 -12.19 0.09 -7.45
N PRO A 34 -13.24 -0.14 -8.28
CA PRO A 34 -14.47 -0.82 -7.85
C PRO A 34 -14.26 -2.26 -7.39
N ASP A 35 -13.18 -2.91 -7.85
CA ASP A 35 -12.89 -4.31 -7.55
C ASP A 35 -12.01 -4.52 -6.30
N VAL A 36 -11.44 -3.44 -5.74
CA VAL A 36 -10.58 -3.53 -4.55
C VAL A 36 -11.45 -3.67 -3.30
N LEU A 37 -11.12 -4.65 -2.47
CA LEU A 37 -11.70 -4.85 -1.14
C LEU A 37 -10.79 -4.25 -0.06
N GLU A 38 -9.51 -4.58 -0.08
CA GLU A 38 -8.49 -4.03 0.84
C GLU A 38 -7.21 -3.69 0.08
N ALA A 39 -6.49 -2.67 0.55
CA ALA A 39 -5.18 -2.31 0.03
C ALA A 39 -4.26 -1.88 1.17
N CYS A 40 -3.01 -2.35 1.12
CA CYS A 40 -1.94 -1.90 1.99
C CYS A 40 -0.75 -1.47 1.13
N VAL A 41 -0.29 -0.24 1.27
CA VAL A 41 0.83 0.32 0.51
C VAL A 41 2.05 0.39 1.40
N PHE A 42 3.20 -0.09 0.97
CA PHE A 42 4.43 -0.13 1.75
C PHE A 42 5.69 0.05 0.91
N GLY A 43 6.77 0.50 1.56
CA GLY A 43 8.09 0.57 0.94
C GLY A 43 8.80 -0.77 1.05
N ILE A 44 9.53 -1.16 0.00
CA ILE A 44 10.55 -2.21 0.07
C ILE A 44 11.91 -1.62 -0.31
N PRO A 45 13.02 -2.16 0.22
CA PRO A 45 14.36 -1.66 -0.11
C PRO A 45 14.66 -1.69 -1.61
N ASP A 46 15.32 -0.65 -2.11
CA ASP A 46 15.81 -0.55 -3.48
C ASP A 46 17.22 0.06 -3.50
N GLU A 47 18.13 -0.54 -4.27
CA GLU A 47 19.55 -0.15 -4.28
C GLU A 47 19.80 1.26 -4.84
N ARG A 48 18.92 1.75 -5.73
CA ARG A 48 19.10 3.04 -6.40
C ARG A 48 18.30 4.15 -5.71
N LEU A 49 17.11 3.83 -5.24
CA LEU A 49 16.11 4.79 -4.78
C LEU A 49 15.97 4.81 -3.26
N GLY A 50 16.65 3.92 -2.54
CA GLY A 50 16.45 3.69 -1.11
C GLY A 50 15.24 2.78 -0.89
N GLU A 51 14.07 3.23 -1.33
CA GLU A 51 12.82 2.45 -1.28
C GLU A 51 12.06 2.53 -2.60
N VAL A 52 11.33 1.46 -2.93
CA VAL A 52 10.27 1.49 -3.95
C VAL A 52 8.91 1.24 -3.32
N LEU A 53 7.89 1.87 -3.87
CA LEU A 53 6.52 1.75 -3.42
C LEU A 53 5.91 0.43 -3.92
N CYS A 54 5.33 -0.35 -3.03
CA CYS A 54 4.61 -1.58 -3.33
C CYS A 54 3.22 -1.54 -2.70
N SER A 55 2.31 -2.36 -3.21
CA SER A 55 1.00 -2.56 -2.58
C SER A 55 0.59 -4.02 -2.63
N ALA A 56 0.04 -4.50 -1.51
CA ALA A 56 -0.74 -5.73 -1.47
C ALA A 56 -2.21 -5.35 -1.61
N ILE A 57 -2.90 -6.02 -2.55
CA ILE A 57 -4.29 -5.75 -2.90
C ILE A 57 -5.09 -7.02 -2.67
N TYR A 58 -6.18 -6.90 -1.91
CA TYR A 58 -7.20 -7.93 -1.79
C TYR A 58 -8.39 -7.51 -2.64
N LEU A 59 -8.83 -8.39 -3.54
CA LEU A 59 -9.94 -8.12 -4.45
C LEU A 59 -11.26 -8.63 -3.84
N LYS A 60 -12.37 -8.06 -4.31
CA LYS A 60 -13.71 -8.57 -4.01
C LYS A 60 -13.88 -9.97 -4.63
N GLU A 61 -14.69 -10.82 -4.00
CA GLU A 61 -14.86 -12.24 -4.38
C GLU A 61 -15.22 -12.47 -5.86
N ASP A 62 -16.01 -11.56 -6.45
CA ASP A 62 -16.45 -11.65 -7.85
C ASP A 62 -15.58 -10.83 -8.83
N SER A 63 -14.45 -10.28 -8.36
CA SER A 63 -13.56 -9.51 -9.21
C SER A 63 -12.93 -10.40 -10.29
N LYS A 64 -12.95 -9.91 -11.53
CA LYS A 64 -12.21 -10.49 -12.67
C LYS A 64 -10.91 -9.75 -12.97
N PHE A 65 -10.50 -8.86 -12.08
CA PHE A 65 -9.34 -8.00 -12.26
C PHE A 65 -8.06 -8.74 -11.91
N ILE A 66 -7.62 -9.68 -12.76
CA ILE A 66 -6.27 -10.28 -12.75
C ILE A 66 -5.95 -10.81 -14.15
#